data_AF-A0A256F796-F1
#
_entry.id   AF-A0A256F796-F1
#
_cell.length_a   1.000
_cell.length_b   1.000
_cell.length_c   1.000
_cell.angle_alpha   90.00
_cell.angle_beta   90.00
_cell.angle_gamma   90.00
#
_symmetry.space_group_name_H-M   'P 1'
#
loop_
_entity.id
_entity.type
_entity.pdbx_description
1 polymer ?
#
loop_
_entity_poly.entity_id
_entity_poly.type
_entity_poly.pdbx_seq_one_letter_code
_entity_poly.pdbx_strand_id
1 'polypeptide(L)'
;MNLLGAEIDAEFLQHKIDAAESFIQAYIGRKFSDIPEVGADLKEAVLQLAAHLYEHREAVLIGVNANELPYGVGEMIRHYRLEWFGEDHGE
;
A
#
# COMPACT_ATOMS: atom_id res chain seq x y z
N MET A 1 -29.84 -14.92 -1.79
CA MET A 1 -28.59 -14.22 -2.12
C MET A 1 -28.85 -12.73 -1.95
N ASN A 2 -28.26 -12.12 -0.92
CA ASN A 2 -28.53 -10.74 -0.55
C ASN A 2 -27.60 -9.81 -1.36
N LEU A 3 -28.14 -9.16 -2.39
CA LEU A 3 -27.40 -8.20 -3.24
C LEU A 3 -26.84 -7.01 -2.44
N LEU A 4 -27.42 -6.69 -1.28
CA LEU A 4 -26.95 -5.62 -0.40
C LEU A 4 -25.61 -5.90 0.28
N GLY A 5 -25.22 -7.18 0.41
CA GLY A 5 -23.91 -7.53 0.98
C GLY A 5 -22.76 -7.19 0.02
N ALA A 6 -22.96 -7.47 -1.27
CA ALA A 6 -21.93 -7.31 -2.29
C ALA A 6 -21.53 -5.84 -2.52
N GLU A 7 -22.46 -4.89 -2.43
CA GLU A 7 -22.15 -3.46 -2.59
C GLU A 7 -21.40 -2.90 -1.38
N ILE A 8 -21.75 -3.34 -0.15
CA ILE A 8 -21.02 -2.98 1.07
C ILE A 8 -19.59 -3.54 1.03
N ASP A 9 -19.42 -4.79 0.56
CA ASP A 9 -18.11 -5.40 0.39
C ASP A 9 -17.26 -4.66 -0.66
N ALA A 10 -17.87 -4.17 -1.75
CA ALA A 10 -17.19 -3.40 -2.77
C ALA A 10 -16.72 -2.02 -2.27
N GLU A 11 -17.58 -1.27 -1.56
CA GLU A 11 -17.20 0.02 -0.96
C GLU A 11 -16.09 -0.15 0.08
N PHE A 12 -16.21 -1.18 0.93
CA PHE A 12 -15.21 -1.50 1.93
C PHE A 12 -13.87 -1.90 1.29
N LEU A 13 -13.88 -2.70 0.23
CA LEU A 13 -12.68 -3.07 -0.50
C LEU A 13 -12.03 -1.86 -1.18
N GLN A 14 -12.82 -0.97 -1.78
CA GLN A 14 -12.31 0.25 -2.37
C GLN A 14 -11.61 1.13 -1.33
N HIS A 15 -12.21 1.27 -0.14
CA HIS A 15 -11.57 2.00 0.95
C HIS A 15 -10.20 1.43 1.35
N LYS A 16 -10.02 0.10 1.29
CA LYS A 16 -8.73 -0.55 1.57
C LYS A 16 -7.70 -0.30 0.46
N ILE A 17 -8.14 -0.28 -0.79
CA ILE A 17 -7.30 0.08 -1.94
C ILE A 17 -6.82 1.52 -1.78
N ASP A 18 -7.73 2.47 -1.51
CA ASP A 18 -7.39 3.89 -1.34
C ASP A 18 -6.36 4.11 -0.21
N ALA A 19 -6.54 3.40 0.91
CA ALA A 19 -5.58 3.44 2.03
C ALA A 19 -4.21 2.87 1.63
N ALA A 20 -4.17 1.76 0.89
CA ALA A 20 -2.93 1.15 0.41
C ALA A 20 -2.20 2.04 -0.61
N GLU A 21 -2.94 2.66 -1.54
CA GLU A 21 -2.37 3.63 -2.49
C GLU A 21 -1.78 4.84 -1.77
N SER A 22 -2.50 5.39 -0.78
CA SER A 22 -2.01 6.52 0.02
C SER A 22 -0.71 6.17 0.76
N PHE A 23 -0.65 4.99 1.37
CA PHE A 23 0.55 4.50 2.04
C PHE A 23 1.74 4.38 1.09
N ILE A 24 1.55 3.72 -0.06
CA ILE A 24 2.64 3.49 -1.01
C ILE A 24 3.13 4.82 -1.58
N GLN A 25 2.24 5.75 -1.94
CA GLN A 25 2.61 7.08 -2.42
C GLN A 25 3.44 7.87 -1.38
N ALA A 26 3.07 7.79 -0.10
CA ALA A 26 3.85 8.38 0.98
C ALA A 26 5.22 7.70 1.15
N TYR A 27 5.28 6.37 1.05
CA TYR A 27 6.53 5.62 1.15
C TYR A 27 7.51 5.97 0.01
N ILE A 28 7.02 6.08 -1.22
CA ILE A 28 7.86 6.39 -2.39
C ILE A 28 8.14 7.89 -2.55
N GLY A 29 7.39 8.76 -1.86
CA GLY A 29 7.55 10.21 -1.91
C GLY A 29 6.98 10.87 -3.17
N ARG A 30 6.07 10.23 -3.89
CA ARG A 30 5.44 10.78 -5.11
C ARG A 30 4.02 10.24 -5.31
N LYS A 31 3.18 11.03 -5.98
CA LYS A 31 1.84 10.57 -6.35
C LYS A 31 1.91 9.63 -7.56
N PHE A 32 0.98 8.70 -7.65
CA PHE A 32 0.85 7.83 -8.82
C PHE A 32 0.48 8.60 -10.09
N SER A 33 -0.24 9.72 -9.95
CA SER A 33 -0.52 10.66 -11.04
C SER A 33 0.73 11.24 -11.69
N ASP A 34 1.84 11.28 -10.96
CA ASP A 34 3.10 11.86 -11.41
C ASP A 34 4.00 10.79 -12.05
N ILE A 35 3.58 9.51 -12.04
CA ILE A 35 4.28 8.40 -12.69
C ILE A 35 3.72 8.28 -14.11
N PRO A 36 4.56 8.42 -15.16
CA PRO A 36 4.10 8.35 -16.56
C PRO A 36 3.34 7.05 -16.88
N GLU A 37 3.77 5.95 -16.27
CA GLU A 37 3.10 4.66 -16.33
C GLU A 37 3.27 3.94 -14.99
N VAL A 38 2.16 3.71 -14.28
CA VAL A 38 2.18 2.91 -13.05
C VAL A 38 2.41 1.45 -13.41
N GLY A 39 3.61 0.95 -13.08
CA GLY A 39 4.04 -0.42 -13.33
C GLY A 39 3.13 -1.48 -12.68
N ALA A 40 3.16 -2.69 -13.24
CA ALA A 40 2.36 -3.81 -12.73
C ALA A 40 2.77 -4.22 -11.30
N ASP A 41 4.04 -4.03 -10.96
CA ASP A 41 4.60 -4.21 -9.63
C ASP A 41 4.01 -3.24 -8.59
N LEU A 42 3.83 -1.95 -8.92
CA LEU A 42 3.17 -1.00 -8.02
C LEU A 42 1.70 -1.37 -7.79
N LYS A 43 1.00 -1.78 -8.85
CA LYS A 43 -0.40 -2.24 -8.74
C LYS A 43 -0.52 -3.48 -7.87
N GLU A 44 0.37 -4.44 -8.05
CA GLU A 44 0.41 -5.66 -7.22
C GLU A 44 0.73 -5.34 -5.76
N ALA A 45 1.67 -4.41 -5.51
CA ALA A 45 1.98 -3.96 -4.15
C ALA A 45 0.77 -3.32 -3.45
N VAL A 46 -0.01 -2.50 -4.17
CA VAL A 46 -1.28 -1.93 -3.67
C VAL A 46 -2.26 -3.04 -3.30
N LEU A 47 -2.45 -4.04 -4.18
CA LEU A 47 -3.39 -5.14 -3.95
C LEU A 47 -2.98 -6.00 -2.74
N GLN A 48 -1.69 -6.31 -2.60
CA GLN A 48 -1.19 -7.09 -1.46
C GLN A 48 -1.37 -6.33 -0.13
N LEU A 49 -1.11 -5.03 -0.12
CA LEU A 49 -1.33 -4.20 1.06
C LEU A 49 -2.82 -4.02 1.38
N ALA A 50 -3.67 -3.81 0.36
CA ALA A 50 -5.11 -3.71 0.53
C ALA A 50 -5.71 -5.02 1.08
N ALA A 51 -5.29 -6.17 0.55
CA ALA A 51 -5.67 -7.48 1.05
C ALA A 51 -5.22 -7.68 2.51
N HIS A 52 -4.00 -7.27 2.84
CA HIS A 52 -3.50 -7.33 4.22
C HIS A 52 -4.35 -6.49 5.18
N LEU A 53 -4.70 -5.25 4.80
CA LEU A 53 -5.54 -4.34 5.60
C LEU A 53 -7.01 -4.79 5.68
N TYR A 54 -7.49 -5.59 4.72
CA TYR A 54 -8.81 -6.20 4.76
C TYR A 54 -8.86 -7.36 5.76
N GLU A 55 -7.88 -8.27 5.68
CA GLU A 55 -7.78 -9.45 6.55
C GLU A 55 -7.42 -9.08 8.00
N HIS A 56 -6.62 -8.03 8.20
CA HIS A 56 -6.07 -7.67 9.49
C HIS A 56 -6.51 -6.29 9.94
N ARG A 57 -7.16 -6.23 11.11
CA ARG A 57 -7.74 -5.00 11.67
C ARG A 57 -6.81 -4.22 12.58
N GLU A 58 -5.65 -4.78 12.92
CA GLU A 58 -4.53 -4.15 13.64
C GLU A 58 -3.21 -4.65 13.04
N ALA A 59 -2.08 -4.01 13.37
CA ALA A 59 -0.75 -4.51 13.02
C ALA A 59 -0.63 -5.98 13.45
N VAL A 60 -0.38 -6.87 12.50
CA VAL A 60 -0.34 -8.30 12.77
C VAL A 60 0.98 -8.64 13.43
N LEU A 61 0.93 -8.96 14.72
CA LEU A 61 2.00 -9.69 15.37
C LEU A 61 2.03 -11.13 14.84
N ILE A 62 2.79 -11.38 13.78
CA ILE A 62 3.19 -12.74 13.41
C ILE A 62 4.46 -13.08 14.20
N GLY A 63 4.28 -13.62 15.41
CA GLY A 63 5.40 -13.95 16.31
C GLY A 63 5.94 -12.73 17.07
N VAL A 64 7.27 -12.58 17.17
CA VAL A 64 7.97 -11.53 17.97
C VAL A 64 8.33 -10.29 17.14
N ASN A 65 8.10 -10.33 15.82
CA ASN A 65 8.36 -9.21 14.93
C ASN A 65 7.01 -8.64 14.47
N ALA A 66 6.68 -7.42 14.91
CA ALA A 66 5.65 -6.64 14.26
C ALA A 66 6.19 -6.25 12.88
N ASN A 67 5.60 -6.79 11.82
CA ASN A 67 5.92 -6.35 10.46
C ASN A 67 4.86 -5.34 10.05
N GLU A 68 5.26 -4.07 9.94
CA GLU A 68 4.38 -2.97 9.53
C GLU A 68 3.94 -3.08 8.06
N LEU A 69 4.65 -3.89 7.26
CA LEU A 69 4.35 -4.15 5.86
C LEU A 69 4.30 -5.66 5.56
N PRO A 70 3.43 -6.08 4.63
CA PRO A 70 3.46 -7.44 4.12
C PRO A 70 4.85 -7.77 3.55
N TYR A 71 5.32 -8.99 3.80
CA TYR A 71 6.64 -9.42 3.35
C TYR A 71 6.76 -9.32 1.82
N GLY A 72 7.77 -8.62 1.34
CA GLY A 72 8.02 -8.43 -0.10
C GLY A 72 7.46 -7.12 -0.68
N VAL A 73 6.40 -6.53 -0.11
CA VAL A 73 5.84 -5.24 -0.60
C VAL A 73 6.89 -4.14 -0.52
N GLY A 74 7.60 -4.04 0.61
CA GLY A 74 8.67 -3.06 0.80
C GLY A 74 9.79 -3.18 -0.25
N GLU A 75 10.19 -4.40 -0.61
CA GLU A 75 11.22 -4.67 -1.62
C GLU A 75 10.75 -4.33 -3.04
N MET A 76 9.47 -4.60 -3.35
CA MET A 76 8.87 -4.26 -4.64
C MET A 76 8.87 -2.75 -4.88
N ILE A 77 8.46 -1.97 -3.88
CA ILE A 77 8.30 -0.52 -4.01
C ILE A 77 9.58 0.27 -3.73
N ARG A 78 10.63 -0.38 -3.20
CA ARG A 78 11.90 0.27 -2.77
C ARG A 78 12.54 1.12 -3.86
N HIS A 79 12.52 0.64 -5.10
CA HIS A 79 13.15 1.27 -6.26
C HIS A 79 12.44 2.55 -6.73
N TYR A 80 11.21 2.78 -6.28
CA TYR A 80 10.42 3.97 -6.63
C TYR A 80 10.62 5.13 -5.67
N ARG A 81 11.31 4.90 -4.54
CA ARG A 81 11.49 5.89 -3.49
C ARG A 81 12.42 7.01 -3.93
N LEU A 82 11.92 8.25 -3.89
CA LEU A 82 12.67 9.44 -4.31
C LEU A 82 13.70 9.91 -3.27
N GLU A 83 13.46 9.68 -1.98
CA GLU A 83 14.33 10.20 -0.91
C GLU A 83 14.80 9.06 0.00
N TRP A 84 16.11 8.96 0.19
CA TRP A 84 16.67 8.20 1.32
C TRP A 84 16.88 9.18 2.48
N PHE A 85 16.50 8.80 3.71
CA PHE A 85 16.76 9.61 4.90
C PHE A 85 18.24 10.01 4.93
N GLY A 86 18.56 11.28 4.64
CA GLY A 86 19.93 11.80 4.54
C GLY A 86 20.22 12.75 3.37
N GLU A 87 19.32 12.91 2.39
CA GLU A 87 19.46 13.93 1.35
C GLU A 87 18.94 15.28 1.88
N ASP A 88 19.78 15.95 2.67
CA ASP A 88 19.64 17.39 2.91
C ASP A 88 19.87 18.12 1.59
N HIS A 89 18.80 18.35 0.83
CA HIS A 89 18.78 19.38 -0.20
C HIS A 89 18.68 20.73 0.51
N GLY A 90 19.78 21.12 1.15
CA GLY A 90 19.96 22.44 1.71
C GLY A 90 19.79 23.48 0.60
N GLU A 91 18.76 24.32 0.76
CA GLU A 91 18.63 25.62 0.10
C GLU A 91 19.08 26.73 1.06
#